data_AF-A0A937HYQ7-F1
#
_entry.id   AF-A0A937HYQ7-F1
#
_cell.length_a   1.000
_cell.length_b   1.000
_cell.length_c   1.000
_cell.angle_alpha   90.00
_cell.angle_beta   90.00
_cell.angle_gamma   90.00
#
_symmetry.space_group_name_H-M   'P 1'
#
loop_
_entity.id
_entity.type
_entity.pdbx_description
1 polymer ?
#
loop_
_entity_poly.entity_id
_entity_poly.type
_entity_poly.pdbx_seq_one_letter_code
_entity_poly.pdbx_strand_id
1 'polypeptide(L)'
;MALDLLGRICIAALFVNALPGKMGNFSGTASFIASKGIPEPLASALLIGAIVVLIVGSVFLVFGSNTILGASLLLIFLVPTTLIFHTNPLELPQLFSNLAVIGALILAITRSTGGSVPSFRSLRARRR
;
A
#
# COMPACT_ATOMS: atom_id res chain seq x y z
N MET A 1 -7.84 7.19 17.92
CA MET A 1 -8.79 6.42 17.09
C MET A 1 -9.17 7.15 15.81
N ALA A 2 -9.87 8.28 15.83
CA ALA A 2 -10.29 8.96 14.58
C ALA A 2 -9.14 9.34 13.63
N LEU A 3 -8.05 9.91 14.17
CA LEU A 3 -6.87 10.29 13.36
C LEU A 3 -6.11 9.07 12.80
N ASP A 4 -6.13 7.94 13.51
CA ASP A 4 -5.50 6.70 13.05
C ASP A 4 -6.27 6.10 11.88
N LEU A 5 -7.60 6.06 11.98
CA LEU A 5 -8.48 5.66 10.89
C LEU A 5 -8.31 6.56 9.67
N LEU A 6 -8.24 7.89 9.87
CA LEU A 6 -8.00 8.83 8.79
C LEU A 6 -6.66 8.54 8.09
N GLY A 7 -5.59 8.29 8.84
CA GLY A 7 -4.30 7.90 8.28
C GLY A 7 -4.37 6.63 7.44
N ARG A 8 -5.06 5.58 7.94
CA ARG A 8 -5.29 4.33 7.19
C ARG A 8 -6.06 4.56 5.90
N ILE A 9 -7.11 5.40 5.94
CA ILE A 9 -7.90 5.77 4.76
C ILE A 9 -7.01 6.49 3.74
N CYS A 10 -6.19 7.46 4.16
CA CYS A 10 -5.28 8.16 3.27
C CYS A 10 -4.28 7.21 2.60
N ILE A 11 -3.71 6.26 3.35
CA ILE A 11 -2.82 5.24 2.79
C ILE A 11 -3.58 4.35 1.80
N ALA A 12 -4.76 3.84 2.19
CA ALA A 12 -5.57 2.96 1.35
C ALA A 12 -6.07 3.64 0.07
N ALA A 13 -6.35 4.95 0.10
CA ALA A 13 -6.83 5.72 -1.04
C ALA A 13 -5.87 5.64 -2.23
N LEU A 14 -4.55 5.63 -1.99
CA LEU A 14 -3.56 5.50 -3.06
C LEU A 14 -3.68 4.17 -3.80
N PHE A 15 -3.88 3.08 -3.07
CA PHE A 15 -4.04 1.74 -3.64
C PHE A 15 -5.39 1.57 -4.35
N VAL A 16 -6.46 2.12 -3.76
CA VAL A 16 -7.79 2.11 -4.38
C VAL A 16 -7.81 2.93 -5.67
N ASN A 17 -7.14 4.08 -5.70
CA ASN A 17 -7.02 4.92 -6.90
C ASN A 17 -6.28 4.21 -8.06
N ALA A 18 -5.42 3.23 -7.75
CA ALA A 18 -4.71 2.45 -8.77
C ALA A 18 -5.59 1.36 -9.44
N LEU A 19 -6.74 1.00 -8.87
CA LEU A 19 -7.59 -0.10 -9.36
C LEU A 19 -8.29 0.19 -10.71
N PRO A 20 -8.95 1.35 -10.92
CA PRO A 20 -9.69 1.59 -12.15
C PRO A 20 -8.83 1.47 -13.41
N GLY A 21 -7.58 1.95 -13.37
CA GLY A 21 -6.66 1.83 -14.49
C GLY A 21 -6.30 0.38 -14.83
N LYS A 22 -6.13 -0.46 -13.80
CA LYS A 22 -5.80 -1.89 -13.96
C LYS A 22 -6.97 -2.72 -14.49
N MET A 23 -8.20 -2.34 -14.14
CA MET A 23 -9.41 -3.03 -14.57
C MET A 23 -9.90 -2.54 -15.93
N GLY A 24 -9.87 -1.23 -16.19
CA GLY A 24 -10.33 -0.63 -17.43
C GLY A 24 -9.37 -0.82 -18.61
N ASN A 25 -8.07 -0.94 -18.35
CA ASN A 25 -7.06 -1.23 -19.37
C ASN A 25 -6.25 -2.48 -19.01
N PHE A 26 -6.95 -3.59 -18.77
CA PHE A 26 -6.32 -4.83 -18.32
C PHE A 26 -5.28 -5.33 -19.33
N SER A 27 -5.66 -5.46 -20.61
CA SER A 27 -4.75 -5.94 -21.66
C SER A 27 -3.52 -5.04 -21.80
N GLY A 28 -3.70 -3.71 -21.84
CA GLY A 28 -2.56 -2.79 -21.93
C GLY A 28 -1.65 -2.86 -20.69
N THR A 29 -2.23 -3.04 -19.50
CA THR A 29 -1.45 -3.20 -18.27
C THR A 29 -0.69 -4.53 -18.25
N ALA A 30 -1.31 -5.63 -18.68
CA ALA A 30 -0.67 -6.94 -18.78
C ALA A 30 0.49 -6.91 -19.78
N SER A 31 0.29 -6.31 -20.96
CA SER A 31 1.36 -6.13 -21.95
C SER A 31 2.48 -5.22 -21.43
N PHE A 32 2.17 -4.18 -20.64
CA PHE A 32 3.18 -3.36 -19.99
C PHE A 32 4.00 -4.16 -18.96
N ILE A 33 3.37 -5.02 -18.17
CA ILE A 33 4.07 -5.94 -17.26
C ILE A 33 4.96 -6.90 -18.06
N ALA A 34 4.45 -7.46 -19.16
CA ALA A 34 5.22 -8.36 -20.02
C ALA A 34 6.45 -7.68 -20.63
N SER A 35 6.36 -6.38 -20.95
CA SER A 35 7.49 -5.60 -21.48
C SER A 35 8.69 -5.51 -20.53
N LYS A 36 8.52 -5.85 -19.24
CA LYS A 36 9.59 -5.95 -18.25
C LYS A 36 10.31 -7.31 -18.27
N GLY A 37 10.10 -8.13 -19.30
CA GLY A 37 10.70 -9.46 -19.44
C GLY A 37 9.94 -10.58 -18.71
N ILE A 38 8.70 -10.30 -18.28
CA ILE A 38 7.83 -11.29 -17.63
C ILE A 38 7.03 -12.02 -18.71
N PRO A 39 6.97 -13.37 -18.71
CA PRO A 39 6.14 -14.10 -19.67
C PRO A 39 4.66 -13.68 -19.60
N GLU A 40 4.01 -13.52 -20.75
CA GLU A 40 2.60 -13.05 -20.86
C GLU A 40 1.62 -13.77 -19.90
N PRO A 41 1.61 -15.12 -19.81
CA PRO A 41 0.72 -15.82 -18.89
C PRO A 41 0.95 -15.43 -17.42
N LEU A 42 2.23 -15.22 -17.04
CA LEU A 42 2.60 -14.79 -15.70
C LEU A 42 2.27 -13.31 -15.48
N ALA A 43 2.43 -12.45 -16.49
CA ALA A 43 2.09 -11.03 -16.42
C ALA A 43 0.60 -10.82 -16.12
N SER A 44 -0.27 -11.55 -16.82
CA SER A 44 -1.72 -11.54 -16.57
C SER A 44 -2.07 -12.06 -15.17
N ALA A 45 -1.44 -13.16 -14.73
CA ALA A 45 -1.64 -13.70 -13.39
C ALA A 45 -1.19 -12.73 -12.28
N LEU A 46 -0.04 -12.07 -12.46
CA LEU A 46 0.46 -11.04 -11.54
C LEU A 46 -0.46 -9.82 -11.49
N LEU A 47 -1.05 -9.41 -12.61
CA LEU A 47 -2.01 -8.31 -12.64
C LEU A 47 -3.29 -8.66 -11.84
N ILE A 48 -3.82 -9.87 -12.02
CA ILE A 48 -4.97 -10.35 -11.24
C ILE A 48 -4.62 -10.40 -9.76
N GLY A 49 -3.46 -10.98 -9.41
CA GLY A 49 -2.96 -11.03 -8.04
C GLY A 49 -2.81 -9.63 -7.43
N ALA A 50 -2.27 -8.68 -8.19
CA ALA A 50 -2.16 -7.29 -7.78
C ALA A 50 -3.52 -6.65 -7.48
N ILE A 51 -4.53 -6.84 -8.34
CA ILE A 51 -5.88 -6.31 -8.12
C ILE A 51 -6.48 -6.89 -6.83
N VAL A 52 -6.37 -8.21 -6.63
CA VAL A 52 -6.88 -8.87 -5.42
C VAL A 52 -6.16 -8.33 -4.18
N VAL A 53 -4.83 -8.24 -4.20
CA VAL A 53 -4.03 -7.74 -3.08
C VAL A 53 -4.34 -6.28 -2.77
N LEU A 54 -4.54 -5.43 -3.77
CA LEU A 54 -4.94 -4.03 -3.60
C LEU A 54 -6.29 -3.94 -2.89
N ILE A 55 -7.31 -4.66 -3.36
CA ILE A 55 -8.65 -4.64 -2.77
C ILE A 55 -8.62 -5.19 -1.34
N VAL A 56 -8.13 -6.41 -1.19
CA VAL A 56 -8.12 -7.12 0.10
C VAL A 56 -7.23 -6.39 1.11
N GLY A 57 -6.03 -5.99 0.69
CA GLY A 57 -5.09 -5.24 1.52
C GLY A 57 -5.66 -3.90 2.01
N SER A 58 -6.29 -3.12 1.13
CA SER A 58 -6.93 -1.84 1.49
C SER A 58 -8.11 -2.04 2.44
N VAL A 59 -8.95 -3.05 2.22
CA VAL A 59 -10.08 -3.37 3.10
C VAL A 59 -9.58 -3.74 4.50
N PHE A 60 -8.62 -4.66 4.60
CA PHE A 60 -8.05 -5.05 5.89
C PHE A 60 -7.30 -3.92 6.59
N LEU A 61 -6.64 -3.04 5.84
CA LEU A 61 -5.94 -1.89 6.41
C LEU A 61 -6.94 -0.90 7.06
N VAL A 62 -8.07 -0.64 6.42
CA VAL A 62 -9.05 0.34 6.91
C VAL A 62 -9.96 -0.24 7.99
N PHE A 63 -10.52 -1.42 7.75
CA PHE A 63 -11.58 -2.00 8.58
C PHE A 63 -11.07 -3.07 9.55
N GLY A 64 -9.83 -3.52 9.42
CA GLY A 64 -9.24 -4.52 10.31
C GLY A 64 -9.00 -3.99 11.73
N SER A 65 -9.32 -4.83 12.72
CA SER A 65 -8.94 -4.60 14.12
C SER A 65 -7.42 -4.62 14.32
N ASN A 66 -6.71 -5.33 13.45
CA ASN A 66 -5.26 -5.41 13.35
C ASN A 66 -4.83 -5.13 11.90
N THR A 67 -4.02 -4.09 11.69
CA THR A 67 -3.58 -3.66 10.36
C THR A 67 -2.43 -4.45 9.78
N ILE A 68 -1.80 -5.36 10.54
CA ILE A 68 -0.62 -6.11 10.09
C ILE A 68 -0.91 -6.83 8.78
N LEU A 69 -2.04 -7.54 8.68
CA LEU A 69 -2.39 -8.28 7.47
C LEU A 69 -2.58 -7.35 6.27
N GLY A 70 -3.41 -6.31 6.40
CA GLY A 70 -3.67 -5.36 5.32
C GLY A 70 -2.40 -4.63 4.87
N ALA A 71 -1.63 -4.11 5.84
CA ALA A 71 -0.40 -3.39 5.56
C ALA A 71 0.68 -4.29 4.94
N SER A 72 0.82 -5.54 5.41
CA SER A 72 1.80 -6.49 4.85
C SER A 72 1.47 -6.89 3.41
N LEU A 73 0.19 -7.14 3.11
CA LEU A 73 -0.26 -7.44 1.75
C LEU A 73 0.08 -6.30 0.79
N LEU A 74 -0.26 -5.06 1.17
CA LEU A 74 0.04 -3.87 0.36
C LEU A 74 1.54 -3.62 0.23
N LEU A 75 2.32 -3.90 1.28
CA LEU A 75 3.78 -3.75 1.28
C LEU A 75 4.45 -4.75 0.33
N ILE A 76 4.03 -6.02 0.39
CA ILE A 76 4.51 -7.10 -0.51
C ILE A 76 4.18 -6.78 -1.96
N PHE A 77 3.06 -6.11 -2.24
CA PHE A 77 2.74 -5.62 -3.58
C PHE A 77 3.59 -4.41 -3.98
N LEU A 78 3.71 -3.41 -3.11
CA LEU A 78 4.28 -2.11 -3.45
C LEU A 78 5.79 -2.17 -3.66
N VAL A 79 6.52 -2.94 -2.83
CA VAL A 79 7.99 -3.00 -2.91
C VAL A 79 8.47 -3.54 -4.26
N PRO A 80 8.05 -4.74 -4.73
CA PRO A 80 8.44 -5.23 -6.05
C PRO A 80 7.96 -4.32 -7.18
N THR A 81 6.73 -3.80 -7.09
CA THR A 81 6.19 -2.88 -8.10
C THR A 81 7.05 -1.62 -8.23
N THR A 82 7.57 -1.11 -7.13
CA THR A 82 8.45 0.07 -7.16
C THR A 82 9.78 -0.26 -7.84
N LEU A 83 10.39 -1.39 -7.49
CA LEU A 83 11.69 -1.81 -8.04
C LEU A 83 11.63 -2.19 -9.53
N ILE A 84 10.52 -2.78 -9.97
CA ILE A 84 10.36 -3.22 -11.37
C ILE A 84 9.95 -2.05 -12.28
N PHE A 85 9.09 -1.15 -11.79
CA PHE A 85 8.44 -0.16 -12.65
C PHE A 85 8.92 1.28 -12.45
N HIS A 86 9.65 1.62 -11.38
CA HIS A 86 9.95 3.01 -11.03
C HIS A 86 11.41 3.23 -10.61
N THR A 87 12.34 2.61 -11.32
CA THR A 87 13.79 2.72 -11.07
C THR A 87 14.51 3.64 -12.05
N ASN A 88 13.81 4.17 -13.05
CA ASN A 88 14.38 5.10 -14.02
C ASN A 88 14.44 6.53 -13.46
N PRO A 89 15.43 7.34 -13.86
CA PRO A 89 15.54 8.74 -13.42
C PRO A 89 14.30 9.60 -13.71
N LEU A 90 13.56 9.29 -14.79
CA LEU A 90 12.32 10.00 -15.15
C LEU A 90 11.14 9.67 -14.22
N GLU A 91 11.24 8.59 -13.45
CA GLU A 91 10.19 8.07 -12.55
C GLU A 91 10.52 8.33 -11.06
N LEU A 92 11.56 9.13 -10.77
CA LEU A 92 11.95 9.50 -9.42
C LEU A 92 10.80 10.04 -8.56
N PRO A 93 9.87 10.88 -9.06
CA PRO A 93 8.72 11.31 -8.24
C PRO A 93 7.88 10.14 -7.73
N GLN A 94 7.69 9.11 -8.55
CA GLN A 94 6.91 7.92 -8.20
C GLN A 94 7.69 7.02 -7.24
N LEU A 95 9.01 6.91 -7.42
CA LEU A 95 9.90 6.23 -6.48
C LEU A 95 9.79 6.83 -5.08
N PHE A 96 9.95 8.15 -4.94
CA PHE A 96 9.88 8.82 -3.63
C PHE A 96 8.48 8.74 -3.00
N SER A 97 7.42 8.85 -3.82
CA SER A 97 6.05 8.67 -3.35
C SER A 97 5.85 7.26 -2.79
N ASN A 98 6.34 6.23 -3.51
CA ASN A 98 6.23 4.85 -3.06
C ASN A 98 7.09 4.59 -1.80
N LEU A 99 8.28 5.20 -1.68
CA LEU A 99 9.10 5.11 -0.46
C LEU A 99 8.38 5.69 0.76
N ALA A 100 7.68 6.81 0.61
CA ALA A 100 6.89 7.39 1.69
C ALA A 100 5.74 6.46 2.11
N VAL A 101 5.05 5.84 1.14
CA VAL A 101 3.96 4.89 1.40
C VAL A 101 4.48 3.60 2.03
N ILE A 102 5.63 3.08 1.59
CA ILE A 102 6.33 1.95 2.20
C ILE A 102 6.59 2.24 3.69
N GLY A 103 7.13 3.43 4.00
CA GLY A 103 7.33 3.86 5.39
C GLY A 103 6.02 3.91 6.18
N ALA A 104 4.95 4.44 5.59
CA ALA A 104 3.63 4.50 6.24
C ALA A 104 3.05 3.10 6.51
N LEU A 105 3.22 2.14 5.60
CA LEU A 105 2.80 0.75 5.79
C LEU A 105 3.62 0.06 6.88
N ILE A 106 4.93 0.28 6.96
CA ILE A 106 5.77 -0.24 8.05
C ILE A 106 5.30 0.33 9.40
N LEU A 107 4.96 1.61 9.46
CA LEU A 107 4.37 2.21 10.65
C LEU A 107 3.00 1.60 10.99
N ALA A 108 2.18 1.30 10.00
CA ALA A 108 0.90 0.62 10.20
C ALA A 108 1.08 -0.83 10.70
N ILE A 109 2.16 -1.52 10.34
CA ILE A 109 2.50 -2.85 10.88
C ILE A 109 2.93 -2.74 12.35
N THR A 110 3.79 -1.78 12.68
CA THR A 110 4.31 -1.60 14.04
C THR A 110 3.29 -0.99 15.01
N ARG A 111 2.31 -0.23 14.50
CA ARG A 111 1.23 0.41 15.27
C ARG A 111 -0.10 -0.24 14.95
N SER A 112 -0.13 -1.56 15.08
CA SER A 112 -1.18 -2.40 14.51
C SER A 112 -2.58 -2.21 15.11
N THR A 113 -2.65 -1.68 16.34
CA THR A 113 -3.90 -1.47 17.07
C THR A 113 -4.10 0.02 17.38
N GLY A 114 -5.36 0.46 17.47
CA GLY A 114 -5.69 1.87 17.74
C GLY A 114 -5.20 2.42 19.10
N GLY A 115 -4.74 1.55 20.00
CA GLY A 115 -4.11 1.90 21.28
C GLY A 115 -2.58 2.04 21.23
N SER A 116 -1.93 1.63 20.14
CA SER A 116 -0.47 1.67 19.96
C SER A 116 0.08 3.07 19.64
N VAL A 117 -0.79 4.09 19.59
CA VAL A 117 -0.38 5.47 19.32
C VAL A 117 0.18 6.10 20.62
N PRO A 118 1.42 6.63 20.64
CA PRO A 118 1.96 7.38 21.76
C PRO A 118 1.00 8.49 22.16
N SER A 119 0.63 8.49 23.43
CA SER A 119 -0.31 9.43 24.01
C SER A 119 0.41 10.36 24.97
N PHE A 120 0.11 11.66 24.89
CA PHE A 120 0.57 12.65 25.88
C PHE A 120 -0.12 12.50 27.25
N ARG A 121 -0.92 11.44 27.47
CA ARG A 121 -1.57 11.17 28.77
C ARG A 121 -0.57 11.10 29.92
N SER A 122 0.57 10.45 29.72
CA SER A 122 1.64 10.37 30.72
C SER A 122 2.26 11.74 31.04
N LEU A 123 2.34 12.64 30.06
CA LEU A 123 2.87 13.99 30.22
C LEU A 123 1.88 14.95 30.92
N ARG A 124 0.56 14.72 30.78
CA ARG A 124 -0.46 15.47 31.54
C ARG A 124 -0.57 15.02 32.99
N ALA A 125 -0.30 13.74 33.27
CA ALA A 125 -0.34 13.18 34.63
C ALA A 125 0.78 13.72 35.54
N ARG A 126 1.93 14.12 34.96
CA ARG A 126 3.08 14.67 35.70
C ARG A 126 2.97 16.17 36.05
N ARG A 127 1.93 16.86 35.57
CA ARG A 127 1.70 18.31 35.81
C ARG A 127 0.58 18.59 36.83
N ARG A 128 0.15 17.59 37.59
CA ARG A 128 -0.75 17.71 38.74
C ARG A 128 -0.02 17.18 39.96
#